data_AF-A0A8T2ZLX3-F1
#
_entry.id   AF-A0A8T2ZLX3-F1
#
_cell.length_a   1.000
_cell.length_b   1.000
_cell.length_c   1.000
_cell.angle_alpha   90.00
_cell.angle_beta   90.00
_cell.angle_gamma   90.00
#
_symmetry.space_group_name_H-M   'P 1'
#
loop_
_entity.id
_entity.type
_entity.pdbx_description
1 polymer ?
#
loop_
_entity_poly.entity_id
_entity_poly.type
_entity_poly.pdbx_seq_one_letter_code
_entity_poly.pdbx_strand_id
1 'polypeptide(L)'
;MNAGVPLSADNIGEVAETIFCHPAVVASLVHPLHCHGDFTEGKLGESLEEILCFSGQTVHKIDHHVLDMLTATFDDLFLLSGGQHRSTLEFDDCASKLIVKAFNTLLQRLYLEVRDKFDQCTSTEDPLPLLPLFYALHALNRFISPFELLKLVHWMFGRVDASGLNVQKHFGLSALSVGLCIAADAFDILSAYLQQPMTRNVPFYMLWKSEEKFFDVNLIEEIYVQVCKFATDFNQDFAHVCLLKAVNAVYSQKYMQHGILHPLSLVLPRIIRSTPLEILSQCIYRTNMTKAKLLSLLVEMSPLHLSVFGHLFFGILDEDFNLKIKTVEKTRDSALSNTDFVMLLPAALSYLNSILMKFEKQQYKQFTNIPSFYSKLLLKGFLHWKSFVSGYVFQESYNDFLPSSIEELLNLVDSSLLGKAICMLRRYFSISVDMKLKERLKLFNSILSCSDTHVELLDCEVGEMEFCSHNQSLNLVNRVVAKISFCRMLLFPKDNQIVSLPKEAVENLQEVSLEKVSNKEGQSRMRLLKILVDTWQFMVKKFPSVSNGSTKEKISNCLQLYRYLELFIFRTIFELAMEMREDLILFGVCSLP
;
A
#
# COMPACT_ATOMS: atom_id res chain seq x y z
N MET A 1 -9.17 37.31 23.22
CA MET A 1 -7.75 37.03 23.54
C MET A 1 -7.65 36.83 25.05
N ASN A 2 -7.72 35.59 25.52
CA ASN A 2 -7.29 35.22 26.88
C ASN A 2 -5.97 34.47 26.71
N ALA A 3 -4.86 35.17 26.92
CA ALA A 3 -3.56 34.54 27.03
C ALA A 3 -3.54 33.81 28.39
N GLY A 4 -3.84 32.52 28.38
CA GLY A 4 -3.66 31.65 29.55
C GLY A 4 -2.20 31.68 29.97
N VAL A 5 -1.96 31.77 31.28
CA VAL A 5 -0.61 31.72 31.86
C VAL A 5 0.07 30.42 31.39
N PRO A 6 1.27 30.47 30.78
CA PRO A 6 1.96 29.24 30.39
C PRO A 6 2.32 28.45 31.65
N LEU A 7 1.90 27.18 31.72
CA LEU A 7 2.27 26.26 32.79
C LEU A 7 3.80 26.05 32.77
N SER A 8 4.43 25.98 33.94
CA SER A 8 5.85 25.62 34.04
C SER A 8 6.06 24.15 33.65
N ALA A 9 7.26 23.82 33.19
CA ALA A 9 7.65 22.44 32.85
C ALA A 9 7.42 21.46 34.01
N ASP A 10 7.68 21.92 35.25
CA ASP A 10 7.48 21.13 36.46
C ASP A 10 5.98 20.87 36.72
N ASN A 11 5.11 21.87 36.53
CA ASN A 11 3.66 21.69 36.68
C ASN A 11 3.11 20.72 35.63
N ILE A 12 3.62 20.76 34.39
CA ILE A 12 3.24 19.82 33.33
C ILE A 12 3.70 18.40 33.69
N GLY A 13 4.92 18.26 34.24
CA GLY A 13 5.46 16.99 34.72
C GLY A 13 4.64 16.40 35.88
N GLU A 14 4.28 17.21 36.88
CA GLU A 14 3.44 16.80 38.01
C GLU A 14 2.04 16.38 37.57
N VAL A 15 1.43 17.09 36.60
CA VAL A 15 0.15 16.71 36.02
C VAL A 15 0.26 15.36 35.30
N ALA A 16 1.29 15.17 34.49
CA ALA A 16 1.53 13.91 33.79
C ALA A 16 1.75 12.74 34.77
N GLU A 17 2.54 12.94 35.82
CA GLU A 17 2.74 11.93 36.86
C GLU A 17 1.45 11.63 37.63
N THR A 18 0.69 12.65 37.99
CA THR A 18 -0.60 12.48 38.69
C THR A 18 -1.57 11.65 37.87
N ILE A 19 -1.63 11.84 36.54
CA ILE A 19 -2.54 11.12 35.66
C ILE A 19 -2.01 9.71 35.38
N PHE A 20 -0.79 9.56 34.88
CA PHE A 20 -0.25 8.26 34.47
C PHE A 20 0.02 7.32 35.64
N CYS A 21 0.37 7.84 36.81
CA CYS A 21 0.59 7.04 38.00
C CYS A 21 -0.68 6.92 38.87
N HIS A 22 -1.82 7.47 38.44
CA HIS A 22 -3.06 7.40 39.21
C HIS A 22 -3.46 5.93 39.47
N PRO A 23 -3.77 5.53 40.71
CA PRO A 23 -4.08 4.13 41.03
C PRO A 23 -5.20 3.53 40.18
N ALA A 24 -6.24 4.31 39.85
CA ALA A 24 -7.33 3.83 39.00
C ALA A 24 -6.89 3.59 37.54
N VAL A 25 -5.99 4.42 37.02
CA VAL A 25 -5.42 4.24 35.67
C VAL A 25 -4.56 2.98 35.63
N VAL A 26 -3.69 2.82 36.62
CA VAL A 26 -2.84 1.64 36.75
C VAL A 26 -3.68 0.38 36.91
N ALA A 27 -4.71 0.41 37.77
CA ALA A 27 -5.59 -0.74 37.99
C ALA A 27 -6.36 -1.11 36.71
N SER A 28 -6.88 -0.13 35.98
CA SER A 28 -7.60 -0.33 34.72
C SER A 28 -6.73 -0.98 33.63
N LEU A 29 -5.46 -0.59 33.55
CA LEU A 29 -4.52 -1.10 32.54
C LEU A 29 -3.92 -2.46 32.90
N VAL A 30 -3.59 -2.68 34.17
CA VAL A 30 -2.91 -3.91 34.64
C VAL A 30 -3.93 -4.98 35.02
N HIS A 31 -5.08 -4.59 35.54
CA HIS A 31 -6.15 -5.51 35.96
C HIS A 31 -7.49 -5.10 35.33
N PRO A 32 -7.59 -5.12 33.98
CA PRO A 32 -8.81 -4.71 33.29
C PRO A 32 -9.99 -5.57 33.73
N LEU A 33 -11.13 -4.91 33.92
CA LEU A 33 -12.37 -5.59 34.28
C LEU A 33 -12.80 -6.48 33.12
N HIS A 34 -13.04 -7.76 33.42
CA HIS A 34 -13.49 -8.72 32.42
C HIS A 34 -14.97 -8.54 32.11
N CYS A 35 -15.31 -8.35 30.84
CA CYS A 35 -16.67 -8.53 30.36
C CYS A 35 -16.92 -10.02 30.13
N HIS A 36 -17.73 -10.67 30.98
CA HIS A 36 -18.34 -11.96 30.63
C HIS A 36 -19.52 -11.72 29.70
N GLY A 37 -19.25 -11.54 28.41
CA GLY A 37 -20.26 -11.77 27.38
C GLY A 37 -20.49 -13.28 27.23
N ASP A 38 -21.70 -13.69 26.82
CA ASP A 38 -21.97 -15.07 26.39
C ASP A 38 -21.16 -15.37 25.13
N PHE A 39 -19.89 -15.72 25.31
CA PHE A 39 -18.97 -15.98 24.22
C PHE A 39 -18.97 -17.47 23.92
N THR A 40 -19.51 -17.85 22.76
CA THR A 40 -19.32 -19.18 22.20
C THR A 40 -17.83 -19.40 21.98
N GLU A 41 -17.28 -20.53 22.47
CA GLU A 41 -15.93 -21.03 22.19
C GLU A 41 -15.61 -20.93 20.69
N GLY A 42 -15.09 -19.78 20.28
CA GLY A 42 -14.87 -19.43 18.89
C GLY A 42 -13.39 -19.17 18.70
N LYS A 43 -12.78 -19.83 17.71
CA LYS A 43 -11.40 -19.63 17.31
C LYS A 43 -11.05 -18.13 17.30
N LEU A 44 -9.88 -17.80 17.86
CA LEU A 44 -9.25 -16.49 17.67
C LEU A 44 -9.25 -16.17 16.16
N GLY A 45 -9.63 -14.94 15.81
CA GLY A 45 -9.77 -14.52 14.41
C GLY A 45 -8.54 -14.80 13.54
N GLU A 46 -8.75 -14.99 12.24
CA GLU A 46 -7.69 -15.31 11.28
C GLU A 46 -6.95 -14.05 10.79
N SER A 47 -7.51 -12.85 11.02
CA SER A 47 -6.93 -11.55 10.67
C SER A 47 -6.59 -10.66 11.88
N LEU A 48 -5.66 -9.70 11.70
CA LEU A 48 -5.29 -8.72 12.73
C LEU A 48 -6.51 -7.92 13.20
N GLU A 49 -7.34 -7.48 12.26
CA GLU A 49 -8.55 -6.70 12.52
C GLU A 49 -9.56 -7.51 13.34
N GLU A 50 -9.72 -8.80 13.07
CA GLU A 50 -10.58 -9.67 13.88
C GLU A 50 -10.04 -9.84 15.29
N ILE A 51 -8.73 -10.05 15.48
CA ILE A 51 -8.12 -10.16 16.81
C ILE A 51 -8.29 -8.85 17.58
N LEU A 52 -8.09 -7.70 16.94
CA LEU A 52 -8.27 -6.38 17.56
C LEU A 52 -9.73 -6.13 17.92
N CYS A 53 -10.67 -6.39 17.02
CA CYS A 53 -12.10 -6.26 17.29
C CYS A 53 -12.53 -7.19 18.42
N PHE A 54 -12.06 -8.44 18.42
CA PHE A 54 -12.33 -9.41 19.46
C PHE A 54 -11.77 -8.93 20.81
N SER A 55 -10.52 -8.47 20.82
CA SER A 55 -9.87 -7.95 22.04
C SER A 55 -10.62 -6.73 22.59
N GLY A 56 -11.04 -5.81 21.73
CA GLY A 56 -11.83 -4.64 22.15
C GLY A 56 -13.17 -5.00 22.79
N GLN A 57 -13.81 -6.10 22.37
CA GLN A 57 -15.04 -6.59 22.99
C GLN A 57 -14.83 -7.20 24.38
N THR A 58 -13.63 -7.71 24.67
CA THR A 58 -13.29 -8.26 25.99
C THR A 58 -13.07 -7.17 27.06
N VAL A 59 -12.79 -5.94 26.63
CA VAL A 59 -12.50 -4.80 27.51
C VAL A 59 -13.80 -4.19 28.03
N HIS A 60 -13.86 -3.97 29.35
CA HIS A 60 -15.00 -3.30 29.97
C HIS A 60 -15.07 -1.82 29.61
N LYS A 61 -16.30 -1.28 29.54
CA LYS A 61 -16.55 0.13 29.15
C LYS A 61 -15.77 1.15 29.98
N ILE A 62 -15.61 0.89 31.28
CA ILE A 62 -14.82 1.77 32.16
C ILE A 62 -13.36 1.80 31.72
N ASP A 63 -12.77 0.64 31.44
CA ASP A 63 -11.38 0.55 31.00
C ASP A 63 -11.17 1.15 29.62
N HIS A 64 -12.16 1.01 28.74
CA HIS A 64 -12.18 1.70 27.45
C HIS A 64 -12.18 3.23 27.62
N HIS A 65 -12.99 3.78 28.52
CA HIS A 65 -12.99 5.21 28.81
C HIS A 65 -11.67 5.69 29.45
N VAL A 66 -11.02 4.87 30.26
CA VAL A 66 -9.68 5.18 30.79
C VAL A 66 -8.66 5.22 29.65
N LEU A 67 -8.68 4.26 28.73
CA LEU A 67 -7.82 4.24 27.54
C LEU A 67 -8.06 5.47 26.64
N ASP A 68 -9.32 5.82 26.37
CA ASP A 68 -9.68 7.02 25.60
C ASP A 68 -9.17 8.29 26.27
N MET A 69 -9.38 8.40 27.59
CA MET A 69 -8.90 9.53 28.39
C MET A 69 -7.37 9.63 28.33
N LEU A 70 -6.64 8.51 28.48
CA LEU A 70 -5.18 8.50 28.38
C LEU A 70 -4.71 8.94 27.00
N THR A 71 -5.36 8.41 25.97
CA THR A 71 -5.06 8.67 24.56
C THR A 71 -5.25 10.15 24.22
N ALA A 72 -6.34 10.76 24.70
CA ALA A 72 -6.62 12.19 24.55
C ALA A 72 -5.69 13.07 25.41
N THR A 73 -5.46 12.67 26.67
CA THR A 73 -4.56 13.40 27.58
C THR A 73 -3.15 13.46 27.02
N PHE A 74 -2.67 12.36 26.43
CA PHE A 74 -1.38 12.34 25.79
C PHE A 74 -1.34 13.31 24.61
N ASP A 75 -2.32 13.28 23.70
CA ASP A 75 -2.38 14.26 22.60
C ASP A 75 -2.40 15.73 23.10
N ASP A 76 -3.17 16.02 24.15
CA ASP A 76 -3.25 17.35 24.74
C ASP A 76 -1.94 17.79 25.41
N LEU A 77 -1.29 16.92 26.18
CA LEU A 77 0.03 17.17 26.78
C LEU A 77 1.11 17.38 25.71
N PHE A 78 0.98 16.73 24.56
CA PHE A 78 1.84 16.93 23.39
C PHE A 78 1.60 18.29 22.74
N LEU A 79 0.36 18.71 22.57
CA LEU A 79 0.03 20.03 22.05
C LEU A 79 0.50 21.16 22.98
N LEU A 80 0.44 20.94 24.29
CA LEU A 80 0.91 21.90 25.30
C LEU A 80 2.44 22.01 25.36
N SER A 81 3.16 20.91 25.07
CA SER A 81 4.63 20.91 25.01
C SER A 81 5.19 21.31 23.64
N GLY A 82 4.40 21.17 22.56
CA GLY A 82 4.74 21.51 21.18
C GLY A 82 3.90 22.67 20.63
N GLY A 83 4.17 23.90 21.07
CA GLY A 83 3.49 25.08 20.50
C GLY A 83 3.70 25.18 18.98
N GLN A 84 2.61 25.45 18.24
CA GLN A 84 2.51 25.52 16.76
C GLN A 84 3.52 26.46 16.02
N HIS A 85 4.44 27.14 16.71
CA HIS A 85 5.39 28.08 16.11
C HIS A 85 6.83 28.05 16.64
N ARG A 86 7.28 27.01 17.35
CA ARG A 86 8.70 26.95 17.78
C ARG A 86 9.59 26.20 16.78
N SER A 87 9.79 26.84 15.63
CA SER A 87 10.89 26.56 14.72
C SER A 87 12.17 27.19 15.25
N THR A 88 12.88 26.55 16.17
CA THR A 88 14.35 26.67 16.27
C THR A 88 14.90 25.60 17.20
N LEU A 89 15.95 24.96 16.71
CA LEU A 89 16.93 24.15 17.41
C LEU A 89 17.15 24.65 18.86
N GLU A 90 17.10 23.73 19.82
CA GLU A 90 17.57 23.91 21.20
C GLU A 90 16.80 24.94 22.05
N PHE A 91 15.63 24.59 22.61
CA PHE A 91 15.17 25.00 23.96
C PHE A 91 13.71 24.57 24.15
N ASP A 92 13.50 23.41 24.79
CA ASP A 92 12.61 23.14 25.96
C ASP A 92 12.46 21.60 26.18
N ASP A 93 13.58 20.95 26.49
CA ASP A 93 13.73 19.49 26.56
C ASP A 93 13.39 18.91 27.95
N CYS A 94 12.85 19.72 28.88
CA CYS A 94 12.65 19.32 30.28
C CYS A 94 11.24 18.75 30.53
N ALA A 95 10.19 19.45 30.09
CA ALA A 95 8.80 19.02 30.28
C ALA A 95 8.50 17.70 29.55
N SER A 96 8.96 17.58 28.29
CA SER A 96 8.81 16.37 27.49
C SER A 96 9.47 15.16 28.14
N LYS A 97 10.68 15.31 28.69
CA LYS A 97 11.36 14.24 29.43
C LYS A 97 10.60 13.78 30.66
N LEU A 98 9.98 14.70 31.40
CA LEU A 98 9.19 14.37 32.59
C LEU A 98 7.91 13.59 32.20
N ILE A 99 7.21 14.04 31.15
CA ILE A 99 6.04 13.33 30.60
C ILE A 99 6.44 11.91 30.16
N VAL A 100 7.51 11.79 29.37
CA VAL A 100 8.03 10.50 28.88
C VAL A 100 8.42 9.59 30.03
N LYS A 101 9.06 10.11 31.08
CA LYS A 101 9.43 9.34 32.26
C LYS A 101 8.21 8.80 33.02
N ALA A 102 7.19 9.63 33.23
CA ALA A 102 5.96 9.23 33.90
C ALA A 102 5.23 8.14 33.08
N PHE A 103 5.12 8.34 31.77
CA PHE A 103 4.53 7.35 30.87
C PHE A 103 5.31 6.04 30.81
N ASN A 104 6.64 6.09 30.72
CA ASN A 104 7.48 4.90 30.76
C ASN A 104 7.29 4.09 32.04
N THR A 105 7.05 4.75 33.17
CA THR A 105 6.76 4.06 34.44
C THR A 105 5.46 3.26 34.37
N LEU A 106 4.42 3.83 33.73
CA LEU A 106 3.17 3.14 33.48
C LEU A 106 3.35 1.97 32.49
N LEU A 107 4.07 2.20 31.38
CA LEU A 107 4.37 1.18 30.38
C LEU A 107 5.13 -0.02 30.96
N GLN A 108 6.12 0.21 31.83
CA GLN A 108 6.87 -0.88 32.46
C GLN A 108 5.95 -1.79 33.31
N ARG A 109 4.95 -1.22 33.99
CA ARG A 109 3.94 -2.02 34.72
C ARG A 109 3.08 -2.82 33.77
N LEU A 110 2.63 -2.22 32.67
CA LEU A 110 1.86 -2.90 31.64
C LEU A 110 2.66 -4.06 31.00
N TYR A 111 3.95 -3.85 30.70
CA TYR A 111 4.81 -4.90 30.15
C TYR A 111 5.04 -6.06 31.09
N LEU A 112 5.21 -5.81 32.39
CA LEU A 112 5.33 -6.88 33.38
C LEU A 112 4.07 -7.74 33.39
N GLU A 113 2.90 -7.11 33.42
CA GLU A 113 1.63 -7.83 33.40
C GLU A 113 1.41 -8.61 32.09
N VAL A 114 1.76 -8.01 30.94
CA VAL A 114 1.69 -8.69 29.65
C VAL A 114 2.58 -9.94 29.64
N ARG A 115 3.78 -9.87 30.22
CA ARG A 115 4.68 -11.03 30.35
C ARG A 115 4.08 -12.10 31.24
N ASP A 116 3.54 -11.72 32.39
CA ASP A 116 2.92 -12.66 33.34
C ASP A 116 1.69 -13.34 32.73
N LYS A 117 0.82 -12.59 32.03
CA LYS A 117 -0.35 -13.14 31.32
C LYS A 117 0.02 -13.93 30.07
N PHE A 118 1.14 -13.62 29.41
CA PHE A 118 1.64 -14.42 28.31
C PHE A 118 2.16 -15.78 28.81
N ASP A 119 2.93 -15.80 29.90
CA ASP A 119 3.36 -17.04 30.55
C ASP A 119 2.15 -17.86 31.05
N GLN A 120 1.11 -17.19 31.57
CA GLN A 120 -0.15 -17.83 31.92
C GLN A 120 -0.84 -18.43 30.69
N CYS A 121 -1.02 -17.66 29.61
CA CYS A 121 -1.64 -18.09 28.35
C CYS A 121 -0.94 -19.30 27.73
N THR A 122 0.41 -19.28 27.70
CA THR A 122 1.20 -20.42 27.20
C THR A 122 1.07 -21.67 28.09
N SER A 123 0.83 -21.50 29.39
CA SER A 123 0.64 -22.61 30.34
C SER A 123 -0.79 -23.15 30.38
N THR A 124 -1.81 -22.29 30.27
CA THR A 124 -3.23 -22.64 30.41
C THR A 124 -3.96 -22.83 29.09
N GLU A 125 -3.27 -22.62 27.96
CA GLU A 125 -3.82 -22.73 26.60
C GLU A 125 -4.98 -21.76 26.28
N ASP A 126 -5.16 -20.73 27.12
CA ASP A 126 -6.25 -19.75 27.01
C ASP A 126 -5.70 -18.34 26.72
N PRO A 127 -5.98 -17.75 25.54
CA PRO A 127 -5.54 -16.41 25.19
C PRO A 127 -6.37 -15.30 25.85
N LEU A 128 -7.57 -15.58 26.40
CA LEU A 128 -8.48 -14.56 26.93
C LEU A 128 -7.84 -13.60 27.94
N PRO A 129 -6.99 -14.04 28.89
CA PRO A 129 -6.36 -13.14 29.85
C PRO A 129 -5.40 -12.13 29.23
N LEU A 130 -4.87 -12.43 28.03
CA LEU A 130 -3.90 -11.59 27.33
C LEU A 130 -4.57 -10.50 26.45
N LEU A 131 -5.79 -10.74 25.97
CA LEU A 131 -6.45 -9.87 24.98
C LEU A 131 -6.73 -8.44 25.47
N PRO A 132 -7.23 -8.20 26.70
CA PRO A 132 -7.43 -6.84 27.21
C PRO A 132 -6.12 -6.04 27.28
N LEU A 133 -5.02 -6.69 27.67
CA LEU A 133 -3.69 -6.08 27.74
C LEU A 133 -3.13 -5.79 26.35
N PHE A 134 -3.35 -6.70 25.40
CA PHE A 134 -3.03 -6.48 23.99
C PHE A 134 -3.81 -5.28 23.42
N TYR A 135 -5.10 -5.16 23.72
CA TYR A 135 -5.91 -4.02 23.30
C TYR A 135 -5.38 -2.70 23.88
N ALA A 136 -5.02 -2.69 25.17
CA ALA A 136 -4.41 -1.52 25.80
C ALA A 136 -3.07 -1.14 25.15
N LEU A 137 -2.21 -2.11 24.85
CA LEU A 137 -0.96 -1.89 24.11
C LEU A 137 -1.21 -1.32 22.72
N HIS A 138 -2.20 -1.87 22.00
CA HIS A 138 -2.56 -1.37 20.67
C HIS A 138 -3.09 0.07 20.71
N ALA A 139 -3.97 0.40 21.67
CA ALA A 139 -4.49 1.75 21.83
C ALA A 139 -3.38 2.79 22.14
N LEU A 140 -2.36 2.37 22.88
CA LEU A 140 -1.24 3.22 23.28
C LEU A 140 -0.06 3.19 22.27
N ASN A 141 -0.10 2.34 21.23
CA ASN A 141 1.06 2.00 20.39
C ASN A 141 1.75 3.23 19.77
N ARG A 142 0.98 4.24 19.34
CA ARG A 142 1.47 5.48 18.73
C ARG A 142 2.39 6.31 19.63
N PHE A 143 2.34 6.06 20.93
CA PHE A 143 3.14 6.73 21.95
C PHE A 143 4.34 5.89 22.43
N ILE A 144 4.37 4.62 22.07
CA ILE A 144 5.40 3.68 22.47
C ILE A 144 6.51 3.67 21.41
N SER A 145 7.76 3.56 21.84
CA SER A 145 8.86 3.31 20.90
C SER A 145 8.67 1.95 20.19
N PRO A 146 8.79 1.89 18.85
CA PRO A 146 8.71 0.62 18.13
C PRO A 146 9.79 -0.35 18.62
N PHE A 147 10.93 0.12 19.11
CA PHE A 147 11.99 -0.75 19.66
C PHE A 147 11.60 -1.40 20.98
N GLU A 148 10.86 -0.70 21.85
CA GLU A 148 10.36 -1.29 23.10
C GLU A 148 9.31 -2.37 22.81
N LEU A 149 8.43 -2.14 21.82
CA LEU A 149 7.50 -3.16 21.35
C LEU A 149 8.24 -4.36 20.76
N LEU A 150 9.26 -4.14 19.92
CA LEU A 150 10.07 -5.22 19.35
C LEU A 150 10.84 -6.00 20.42
N LYS A 151 11.36 -5.35 21.48
CA LYS A 151 11.98 -6.04 22.62
C LYS A 151 11.00 -6.96 23.35
N LEU A 152 9.75 -6.50 23.53
CA LEU A 152 8.69 -7.33 24.10
C LEU A 152 8.39 -8.55 23.20
N VAL A 153 8.25 -8.34 21.90
CA VAL A 153 8.03 -9.42 20.91
C VAL A 153 9.17 -10.42 20.93
N HIS A 154 10.42 -9.96 20.93
CA HIS A 154 11.59 -10.84 20.98
C HIS A 154 11.60 -11.68 22.26
N TRP A 155 11.21 -11.11 23.40
CA TRP A 155 10.99 -11.89 24.63
C TRP A 155 9.89 -12.94 24.47
N MET A 156 8.72 -12.56 23.92
CA MET A 156 7.59 -13.48 23.71
C MET A 156 7.99 -14.66 22.81
N PHE A 157 8.69 -14.41 21.70
CA PHE A 157 9.18 -15.44 20.79
C PHE A 157 10.24 -16.33 21.47
N GLY A 158 11.19 -15.73 22.21
CA GLY A 158 12.21 -16.46 22.93
C GLY A 158 11.66 -17.39 24.03
N ARG A 159 10.56 -17.03 24.68
CA ARG A 159 9.89 -17.89 25.68
C ARG A 159 9.32 -19.16 25.05
N VAL A 160 8.71 -19.04 23.88
CA VAL A 160 8.15 -20.19 23.16
C VAL A 160 9.27 -21.09 22.61
N ASP A 161 10.32 -20.52 22.02
CA ASP A 161 11.48 -21.27 21.52
C ASP A 161 12.19 -22.07 22.63
N ALA A 162 12.35 -21.49 23.83
CA ALA A 162 12.99 -22.14 24.98
C ALA A 162 12.18 -23.30 25.59
N SER A 163 10.86 -23.32 25.36
CA SER A 163 9.97 -24.37 25.88
C SER A 163 9.98 -25.68 25.09
N GLY A 164 10.71 -25.76 23.96
CA GLY A 164 10.93 -27.00 23.22
C GLY A 164 9.66 -27.66 22.65
N LEU A 165 8.61 -26.88 22.40
CA LEU A 165 7.28 -27.39 22.05
C LEU A 165 7.19 -27.88 20.59
N ASN A 166 7.78 -29.04 20.30
CA ASN A 166 7.55 -29.79 19.07
C ASN A 166 6.17 -30.52 19.03
N VAL A 167 5.20 -30.16 19.89
CA VAL A 167 3.94 -30.93 20.05
C VAL A 167 2.62 -30.12 20.02
N GLN A 168 2.59 -28.79 20.13
CA GLN A 168 1.31 -28.05 20.15
C GLN A 168 1.03 -27.30 18.83
N LYS A 169 0.53 -28.02 17.82
CA LYS A 169 0.17 -27.48 16.49
C LYS A 169 -1.00 -26.47 16.47
N HIS A 170 -1.62 -26.15 17.60
CA HIS A 170 -2.75 -25.21 17.64
C HIS A 170 -2.67 -24.15 18.75
N PHE A 171 -2.00 -24.40 19.88
CA PHE A 171 -2.03 -23.50 21.04
C PHE A 171 -0.98 -22.39 21.01
N GLY A 172 0.25 -22.69 20.55
CA GLY A 172 1.27 -21.64 20.39
C GLY A 172 0.84 -20.55 19.42
N LEU A 173 -0.03 -20.88 18.45
CA LEU A 173 -0.50 -19.95 17.42
C LEU A 173 -1.36 -18.79 17.96
N SER A 174 -2.14 -18.97 19.04
CA SER A 174 -3.00 -17.91 19.58
C SER A 174 -2.25 -16.89 20.44
N ALA A 175 -1.19 -17.32 21.15
CA ALA A 175 -0.31 -16.43 21.90
C ALA A 175 0.72 -15.75 20.98
N LEU A 176 1.28 -16.51 20.04
CA LEU A 176 2.23 -16.00 19.05
C LEU A 176 1.57 -15.06 18.04
N SER A 177 0.29 -15.25 17.72
CA SER A 177 -0.45 -14.29 16.88
C SER A 177 -0.47 -12.91 17.53
N VAL A 178 -0.68 -12.81 18.84
CA VAL A 178 -0.59 -11.53 19.59
C VAL A 178 0.81 -10.92 19.45
N GLY A 179 1.87 -11.73 19.59
CA GLY A 179 3.24 -11.27 19.37
C GLY A 179 3.47 -10.76 17.94
N LEU A 180 2.93 -11.46 16.93
CA LEU A 180 2.99 -11.06 15.52
C LEU A 180 2.19 -9.78 15.24
N CYS A 181 1.05 -9.58 15.92
CA CYS A 181 0.26 -8.36 15.85
C CYS A 181 1.02 -7.16 16.44
N ILE A 182 1.67 -7.33 17.60
CA ILE A 182 2.50 -6.28 18.21
C ILE A 182 3.70 -5.94 17.31
N ALA A 183 4.35 -6.95 16.72
CA ALA A 183 5.44 -6.76 15.79
C ALA A 183 4.99 -6.00 14.53
N ALA A 184 3.84 -6.40 13.97
CA ALA A 184 3.19 -5.73 12.85
C ALA A 184 2.95 -4.24 13.15
N ASP A 185 2.37 -3.91 14.30
CA ASP A 185 2.12 -2.52 14.69
C ASP A 185 3.42 -1.73 14.86
N ALA A 186 4.45 -2.34 15.48
CA ALA A 186 5.76 -1.71 15.64
C ALA A 186 6.41 -1.38 14.28
N PHE A 187 6.29 -2.28 13.29
CA PHE A 187 6.80 -2.03 11.93
C PHE A 187 5.99 -0.96 11.18
N ASP A 188 4.66 -0.89 11.37
CA ASP A 188 3.86 0.19 10.78
C ASP A 188 4.23 1.55 11.36
N ILE A 189 4.41 1.63 12.67
CA ILE A 189 4.87 2.83 13.38
C ILE A 189 6.24 3.26 12.86
N LEU A 190 7.16 2.30 12.67
CA LEU A 190 8.48 2.56 12.08
C LEU A 190 8.37 3.05 10.62
N SER A 191 7.51 2.43 9.82
CA SER A 191 7.27 2.83 8.43
C SER A 191 6.69 4.25 8.35
N ALA A 192 5.73 4.59 9.21
CA ALA A 192 5.11 5.91 9.26
C ALA A 192 6.15 6.99 9.62
N TYR A 193 7.00 6.72 10.61
CA TYR A 193 8.12 7.59 10.96
C TYR A 193 9.07 7.83 9.77
N LEU A 194 9.35 6.78 8.98
CA LEU A 194 10.27 6.87 7.84
C LEU A 194 9.68 7.57 6.60
N GLN A 195 8.35 7.62 6.47
CA GLN A 195 7.68 8.23 5.31
C GLN A 195 7.33 9.71 5.50
N GLN A 196 7.24 10.19 6.75
CA GLN A 196 6.75 11.55 7.02
C GLN A 196 7.85 12.64 6.86
N PRO A 197 7.52 13.81 6.28
CA PRO A 197 8.43 14.94 6.25
C PRO A 197 8.71 15.46 7.66
N MET A 198 9.94 15.90 7.92
CA MET A 198 10.46 16.29 9.25
C MET A 198 9.55 17.26 10.03
N THR A 199 8.78 18.09 9.32
CA THR A 199 7.86 19.09 9.88
C THR A 199 6.57 18.50 10.48
N ARG A 200 6.16 17.28 10.12
CA ARG A 200 5.01 16.56 10.71
C ARG A 200 5.42 15.56 11.81
N ASN A 201 6.71 15.32 11.99
CA ASN A 201 7.27 14.33 12.94
C ASN A 201 7.45 14.83 14.37
N VAL A 202 6.79 15.93 14.77
CA VAL A 202 6.95 16.55 16.09
C VAL A 202 6.75 15.55 17.26
N PRO A 203 5.75 14.63 17.23
CA PRO A 203 5.60 13.63 18.31
C PRO A 203 6.77 12.65 18.38
N PHE A 204 7.25 12.17 17.23
CA PHE A 204 8.34 11.20 17.13
C PHE A 204 9.68 11.78 17.56
N TYR A 205 9.99 13.01 17.14
CA TYR A 205 11.20 13.72 17.54
C TYR A 205 11.23 14.10 19.02
N MET A 206 10.10 14.03 19.73
CA MET A 206 10.04 14.27 21.18
C MET A 206 10.08 12.96 21.97
N LEU A 207 9.48 11.89 21.45
CA LEU A 207 9.41 10.58 22.10
C LEU A 207 10.65 9.71 21.90
N TRP A 208 11.27 9.72 20.71
CA TRP A 208 12.32 8.76 20.33
C TRP A 208 13.68 9.39 20.04
N LYS A 209 13.82 10.70 20.23
CA LYS A 209 15.06 11.46 19.93
C LYS A 209 16.32 10.89 20.58
N SER A 210 16.18 10.32 21.77
CA SER A 210 17.29 9.69 22.50
C SER A 210 17.68 8.33 21.93
N GLU A 211 16.78 7.66 21.19
CA GLU A 211 16.93 6.31 20.66
C GLU A 211 17.43 6.28 19.21
N GLU A 212 17.36 7.39 18.47
CA GLU A 212 17.92 7.51 17.10
C GLU A 212 19.42 7.16 17.02
N LYS A 213 20.16 7.32 18.12
CA LYS A 213 21.58 6.96 18.19
C LYS A 213 21.85 5.46 18.31
N PHE A 214 20.83 4.63 18.58
CA PHE A 214 20.97 3.21 18.90
C PHE A 214 19.85 2.36 18.26
N PHE A 215 19.61 2.52 16.96
CA PHE A 215 18.79 1.56 16.21
C PHE A 215 19.37 0.15 16.36
N ASP A 216 18.66 -0.74 17.05
CA ASP A 216 19.05 -2.14 17.17
C ASP A 216 18.69 -2.90 15.90
N VAL A 217 19.59 -2.83 14.93
CA VAL A 217 19.50 -3.52 13.64
C VAL A 217 19.44 -5.04 13.81
N ASN A 218 20.05 -5.58 14.87
CA ASN A 218 20.07 -7.03 15.10
C ASN A 218 18.70 -7.51 15.59
N LEU A 219 18.06 -6.76 16.49
CA LEU A 219 16.71 -7.07 16.97
C LEU A 219 15.69 -7.16 15.82
N ILE A 220 15.76 -6.24 14.85
CA ILE A 220 14.88 -6.27 13.68
C ILE A 220 15.13 -7.52 12.82
N GLU A 221 16.40 -7.87 12.58
CA GLU A 221 16.77 -9.06 11.80
C GLU A 221 16.32 -10.36 12.50
N GLU A 222 16.53 -10.47 13.81
CA GLU A 222 16.16 -11.64 14.62
C GLU A 222 14.65 -11.88 14.62
N ILE A 223 13.86 -10.82 14.87
CA ILE A 223 12.40 -10.89 14.81
C ILE A 223 11.97 -11.25 13.39
N TYR A 224 12.52 -10.61 12.36
CA TYR A 224 12.17 -10.90 10.97
C TYR A 224 12.41 -12.39 10.61
N VAL A 225 13.54 -12.97 11.04
CA VAL A 225 13.86 -14.39 10.85
C VAL A 225 12.86 -15.30 11.57
N GLN A 226 12.47 -14.96 12.80
CA GLN A 226 11.45 -15.72 13.54
C GLN A 226 10.09 -15.65 12.84
N VAL A 227 9.67 -14.46 12.38
CA VAL A 227 8.42 -14.31 11.60
C VAL A 227 8.49 -15.12 10.29
N CYS A 228 9.63 -15.15 9.61
CA CYS A 228 9.81 -15.98 8.41
C CYS A 228 9.57 -17.45 8.70
N LYS A 229 10.13 -17.99 9.80
CA LYS A 229 9.89 -19.37 10.23
C LYS A 229 8.41 -19.63 10.51
N PHE A 230 7.73 -18.71 11.20
CA PHE A 230 6.30 -18.83 11.44
C PHE A 230 5.47 -18.85 10.14
N ALA A 231 5.82 -17.98 9.19
CA ALA A 231 5.16 -17.95 7.89
C ALA A 231 5.38 -19.27 7.13
N THR A 232 6.61 -19.79 7.10
CA THR A 232 6.91 -21.05 6.39
C THR A 232 6.22 -22.25 7.01
N ASP A 233 6.21 -22.34 8.35
CA ASP A 233 5.77 -23.54 9.06
C ASP A 233 4.24 -23.63 9.18
N PHE A 234 3.55 -22.48 9.29
CA PHE A 234 2.12 -22.43 9.56
C PHE A 234 1.29 -21.79 8.44
N ASN A 235 1.91 -21.08 7.49
CA ASN A 235 1.25 -20.39 6.36
C ASN A 235 0.02 -19.57 6.77
N GLN A 236 0.15 -18.82 7.86
CA GLN A 236 -0.92 -17.99 8.42
C GLN A 236 -0.88 -16.57 7.85
N ASP A 237 -2.04 -15.94 7.67
CA ASP A 237 -2.13 -14.62 7.05
C ASP A 237 -1.49 -13.52 7.91
N PHE A 238 -1.63 -13.58 9.24
CA PHE A 238 -1.01 -12.61 10.15
C PHE A 238 0.54 -12.60 10.08
N ALA A 239 1.17 -13.75 9.83
CA ALA A 239 2.62 -13.81 9.65
C ALA A 239 3.04 -13.07 8.37
N HIS A 240 2.28 -13.25 7.28
CA HIS A 240 2.51 -12.53 6.02
C HIS A 240 2.22 -11.03 6.15
N VAL A 241 1.23 -10.63 6.95
CA VAL A 241 0.96 -9.22 7.28
C VAL A 241 2.15 -8.62 8.02
N CYS A 242 2.66 -9.31 9.05
CA CYS A 242 3.84 -8.85 9.78
C CYS A 242 5.08 -8.73 8.87
N LEU A 243 5.33 -9.72 7.99
CA LEU A 243 6.41 -9.66 7.01
C LEU A 243 6.26 -8.48 6.04
N LEU A 244 5.04 -8.24 5.55
CA LEU A 244 4.74 -7.12 4.66
C LEU A 244 5.07 -5.80 5.35
N LYS A 245 4.61 -5.60 6.58
CA LYS A 245 4.86 -4.37 7.36
C LYS A 245 6.35 -4.19 7.65
N ALA A 246 7.07 -5.27 8.02
CA ALA A 246 8.51 -5.24 8.24
C ALA A 246 9.29 -4.84 6.98
N VAL A 247 8.98 -5.49 5.85
CA VAL A 247 9.59 -5.18 4.56
C VAL A 247 9.27 -3.76 4.12
N ASN A 248 8.02 -3.31 4.29
CA ASN A 248 7.59 -1.97 3.93
C ASN A 248 8.29 -0.90 4.79
N ALA A 249 8.49 -1.13 6.07
CA ALA A 249 9.24 -0.23 6.95
C ALA A 249 10.67 -0.03 6.44
N VAL A 250 11.35 -1.11 6.07
CA VAL A 250 12.72 -1.05 5.56
C VAL A 250 12.78 -0.47 4.13
N TYR A 251 11.81 -0.80 3.28
CA TYR A 251 11.72 -0.23 1.93
C TYR A 251 11.42 1.29 1.95
N SER A 252 10.66 1.77 2.93
CA SER A 252 10.25 3.17 3.07
C SER A 252 11.42 4.15 3.19
N GLN A 253 12.62 3.67 3.53
CA GLN A 253 13.85 4.45 3.49
C GLN A 253 14.17 5.03 2.12
N LYS A 254 13.69 4.43 1.02
CA LYS A 254 13.88 4.96 -0.34
C LYS A 254 13.30 6.36 -0.52
N TYR A 255 12.34 6.75 0.31
CA TYR A 255 11.68 8.06 0.27
C TYR A 255 12.34 9.10 1.20
N MET A 256 13.33 8.71 2.02
CA MET A 256 14.06 9.64 2.87
C MET A 256 14.95 10.57 2.03
N GLN A 257 14.65 11.87 2.05
CA GLN A 257 15.32 12.88 1.22
C GLN A 257 16.74 13.29 1.69
N HIS A 258 17.44 12.50 2.51
CA HIS A 258 18.69 12.95 3.15
C HIS A 258 19.87 11.99 2.88
N GLY A 259 21.01 12.56 2.48
CA GLY A 259 22.26 11.85 2.17
C GLY A 259 23.02 11.28 3.38
N ILE A 260 22.34 10.96 4.48
CA ILE A 260 22.91 10.29 5.64
C ILE A 260 22.45 8.83 5.61
N LEU A 261 23.41 7.90 5.60
CA LEU A 261 23.15 6.46 5.73
C LEU A 261 22.46 6.19 7.08
N HIS A 262 21.13 6.08 7.05
CA HIS A 262 20.34 5.71 8.22
C HIS A 262 20.69 4.28 8.66
N PRO A 263 20.82 3.93 9.95
CA PRO A 263 21.22 2.59 10.39
C PRO A 263 20.35 1.45 9.83
N LEU A 264 19.05 1.70 9.61
CA LEU A 264 18.15 0.74 8.97
C LEU A 264 18.53 0.40 7.52
N SER A 265 19.38 1.19 6.85
CA SER A 265 19.90 0.84 5.52
C SER A 265 20.75 -0.43 5.54
N LEU A 266 21.34 -0.76 6.69
CA LEU A 266 22.05 -2.02 6.93
C LEU A 266 21.09 -3.20 7.12
N VAL A 267 19.83 -2.96 7.49
CA VAL A 267 18.80 -3.99 7.68
C VAL A 267 18.33 -4.54 6.32
N LEU A 268 18.25 -3.70 5.29
CA LEU A 268 17.73 -4.11 3.98
C LEU A 268 18.47 -5.31 3.37
N PRO A 269 19.82 -5.32 3.27
CA PRO A 269 20.55 -6.50 2.78
C PRO A 269 20.36 -7.74 3.67
N ARG A 270 20.22 -7.55 4.98
CA ARG A 270 20.02 -8.64 5.96
C ARG A 270 18.65 -9.29 5.77
N ILE A 271 17.59 -8.49 5.66
CA ILE A 271 16.24 -8.97 5.31
C ILE A 271 16.27 -9.75 4.00
N ILE A 272 16.88 -9.19 2.94
CA ILE A 272 16.98 -9.87 1.64
C ILE A 272 17.68 -11.24 1.77
N ARG A 273 18.76 -11.32 2.54
CA ARG A 273 19.50 -12.58 2.77
C ARG A 273 18.69 -13.57 3.61
N SER A 274 17.92 -13.07 4.57
CA SER A 274 17.22 -13.86 5.57
C SER A 274 15.83 -14.34 5.11
N THR A 275 15.26 -13.77 4.04
CA THR A 275 13.98 -14.26 3.46
C THR A 275 14.18 -15.63 2.81
N PRO A 276 13.53 -16.70 3.30
CA PRO A 276 13.57 -18.02 2.66
C PRO A 276 12.86 -18.02 1.30
N LEU A 277 13.32 -18.87 0.37
CA LEU A 277 12.70 -19.00 -0.96
C LEU A 277 11.31 -19.62 -0.89
N GLU A 278 11.03 -20.39 0.16
CA GLU A 278 9.73 -20.98 0.47
C GLU A 278 8.66 -19.89 0.59
N ILE A 279 8.99 -18.73 1.16
CA ILE A 279 8.06 -17.59 1.27
C ILE A 279 7.64 -17.11 -0.13
N LEU A 280 8.57 -17.06 -1.10
CA LEU A 280 8.22 -16.68 -2.47
C LEU A 280 7.23 -17.69 -3.07
N SER A 281 7.47 -19.00 -2.85
CA SER A 281 6.56 -20.03 -3.34
C SER A 281 5.16 -19.91 -2.72
N GLN A 282 5.07 -19.68 -1.40
CA GLN A 282 3.81 -19.49 -0.67
C GLN A 282 3.08 -18.20 -1.08
N CYS A 283 3.82 -17.16 -1.49
CA CYS A 283 3.23 -15.94 -2.02
C CYS A 283 2.68 -16.10 -3.45
N ILE A 284 3.22 -17.05 -4.23
CA ILE A 284 2.75 -17.38 -5.58
C ILE A 284 1.56 -18.32 -5.52
N TYR A 285 1.68 -19.45 -4.81
CA TYR A 285 0.65 -20.48 -4.71
C TYR A 285 -0.34 -20.14 -3.57
N ARG A 286 -1.62 -19.92 -3.91
CA ARG A 286 -2.66 -19.39 -2.99
C ARG A 286 -2.35 -17.96 -2.53
N THR A 287 -2.24 -17.07 -3.52
CA THR A 287 -1.96 -15.65 -3.29
C THR A 287 -3.17 -14.93 -2.70
N ASN A 288 -2.91 -13.88 -1.94
CA ASN A 288 -3.88 -12.89 -1.49
C ASN A 288 -3.22 -11.50 -1.61
N MET A 289 -3.95 -10.44 -1.26
CA MET A 289 -3.42 -9.09 -1.40
C MET A 289 -2.14 -8.85 -0.60
N THR A 290 -2.06 -9.36 0.62
CA THR A 290 -0.89 -9.23 1.49
C THR A 290 0.32 -9.92 0.87
N LYS A 291 0.16 -11.18 0.45
CA LYS A 291 1.20 -11.99 -0.18
C LYS A 291 1.69 -11.38 -1.50
N ALA A 292 0.77 -10.87 -2.32
CA ALA A 292 1.10 -10.23 -3.59
C ALA A 292 1.89 -8.93 -3.40
N LYS A 293 1.49 -8.09 -2.43
CA LYS A 293 2.23 -6.87 -2.05
C LYS A 293 3.62 -7.22 -1.51
N LEU A 294 3.71 -8.21 -0.62
CA LEU A 294 4.97 -8.70 -0.06
C LEU A 294 5.91 -9.20 -1.17
N LEU A 295 5.40 -10.05 -2.07
CA LEU A 295 6.15 -10.54 -3.22
C LEU A 295 6.64 -9.40 -4.11
N SER A 296 5.76 -8.44 -4.43
CA SER A 296 6.13 -7.27 -5.25
C SER A 296 7.29 -6.48 -4.64
N LEU A 297 7.29 -6.27 -3.32
CA LEU A 297 8.39 -5.57 -2.64
C LEU A 297 9.68 -6.41 -2.64
N LEU A 298 9.59 -7.71 -2.32
CA LEU A 298 10.75 -8.60 -2.29
C LEU A 298 11.47 -8.68 -3.65
N VAL A 299 10.73 -8.77 -4.74
CA VAL A 299 11.32 -8.85 -6.08
C VAL A 299 11.83 -7.51 -6.60
N GLU A 300 11.31 -6.38 -6.10
CA GLU A 300 11.86 -5.06 -6.42
C GLU A 300 13.19 -4.81 -5.68
N MET A 301 13.29 -5.27 -4.44
CA MET A 301 14.49 -5.09 -3.61
C MET A 301 15.63 -6.05 -3.95
N SER A 302 15.33 -7.25 -4.46
CA SER A 302 16.31 -8.32 -4.63
C SER A 302 16.28 -8.92 -6.04
N PRO A 303 17.37 -8.75 -6.82
CA PRO A 303 17.53 -9.42 -8.11
C PRO A 303 17.49 -10.95 -8.02
N LEU A 304 17.89 -11.52 -6.88
CA LEU A 304 17.83 -12.96 -6.63
C LEU A 304 16.36 -13.42 -6.52
N HIS A 305 15.58 -12.77 -5.67
CA HIS A 305 14.15 -13.06 -5.52
C HIS A 305 13.40 -12.85 -6.83
N LEU A 306 13.75 -11.81 -7.58
CA LEU A 306 13.19 -11.56 -8.90
C LEU A 306 13.49 -12.70 -9.89
N SER A 307 14.71 -13.22 -9.88
CA SER A 307 15.10 -14.34 -10.74
C SER A 307 14.37 -15.63 -10.35
N VAL A 308 14.29 -15.93 -9.06
CA VAL A 308 13.57 -17.12 -8.54
C VAL A 308 12.10 -17.04 -8.88
N PHE A 309 11.45 -15.89 -8.62
CA PHE A 309 10.08 -15.63 -9.06
C PHE A 309 9.92 -15.87 -10.56
N GLY A 310 10.83 -15.32 -11.38
CA GLY A 310 10.80 -15.48 -12.82
C GLY A 310 10.82 -16.94 -13.28
N HIS A 311 11.69 -17.76 -12.68
CA HIS A 311 11.76 -19.20 -12.99
C HIS A 311 10.49 -19.94 -12.58
N LEU A 312 9.97 -19.68 -11.38
CA LEU A 312 8.73 -20.31 -10.90
C LEU A 312 7.54 -19.89 -11.76
N PHE A 313 7.43 -18.60 -12.07
CA PHE A 313 6.34 -18.03 -12.84
C PHE A 313 6.36 -18.50 -14.29
N PHE A 314 7.54 -18.59 -14.92
CA PHE A 314 7.66 -19.13 -16.27
C PHE A 314 7.26 -20.62 -16.32
N GLY A 315 7.63 -21.40 -15.29
CA GLY A 315 7.19 -22.79 -15.15
C GLY A 315 5.67 -22.96 -14.98
N ILE A 316 4.99 -21.97 -14.39
CA ILE A 316 3.51 -21.95 -14.29
C ILE A 316 2.85 -21.66 -15.65
N LEU A 317 3.46 -20.80 -16.46
CA LEU A 317 2.94 -20.43 -17.78
C LEU A 317 3.20 -21.48 -18.87
N ASP A 318 4.20 -22.34 -18.68
CA ASP A 318 4.55 -23.41 -19.63
C ASP A 318 3.71 -24.66 -19.38
N GLU A 319 2.89 -25.06 -20.37
CA GLU A 319 2.01 -26.23 -20.26
C GLU A 319 2.79 -27.54 -20.05
N ASP A 320 4.03 -27.63 -20.53
CA ASP A 320 4.88 -28.84 -20.42
C ASP A 320 5.51 -29.03 -19.02
N PHE A 321 5.68 -27.96 -18.24
CA PHE A 321 6.22 -28.04 -16.87
C PHE A 321 5.20 -28.59 -15.86
N ASN A 322 3.90 -28.43 -16.15
CA ASN A 322 2.80 -28.97 -15.35
C ASN A 322 2.79 -30.51 -15.29
N LEU A 323 3.48 -31.19 -16.21
CA LEU A 323 3.65 -32.66 -16.19
C LEU A 323 4.75 -33.12 -15.23
N LYS A 324 5.78 -32.30 -14.95
CA LYS A 324 6.89 -32.66 -14.05
C LYS A 324 6.65 -32.34 -12.58
N ILE A 325 5.86 -31.31 -12.27
CA ILE A 325 5.53 -30.94 -10.87
C ILE A 325 4.49 -31.88 -10.26
N LYS A 326 3.62 -32.49 -11.09
CA LYS A 326 2.65 -33.51 -10.66
C LYS A 326 3.28 -34.75 -10.00
N THR A 327 4.60 -34.96 -10.16
CA THR A 327 5.32 -36.07 -9.53
C THR A 327 5.83 -35.78 -8.12
N VAL A 328 5.84 -34.53 -7.65
CA VAL A 328 6.44 -34.21 -6.33
C VAL A 328 5.43 -33.84 -5.25
N GLU A 329 4.22 -33.36 -5.56
CA GLU A 329 3.21 -33.16 -4.50
C GLU A 329 1.78 -33.37 -5.00
N LYS A 330 1.12 -34.40 -4.43
CA LYS A 330 -0.35 -34.57 -4.52
C LYS A 330 -1.03 -33.53 -3.65
N THR A 331 -1.29 -32.33 -4.18
CA THR A 331 -2.35 -31.42 -3.71
C THR A 331 -3.09 -30.89 -4.93
N ARG A 332 -4.24 -31.52 -5.24
CA ARG A 332 -5.07 -31.22 -6.42
C ARG A 332 -5.90 -29.91 -6.29
N ASP A 333 -5.38 -28.90 -5.59
CA ASP A 333 -6.03 -27.59 -5.36
C ASP A 333 -5.20 -26.38 -5.87
N SER A 334 -4.17 -26.61 -6.68
CA SER A 334 -3.11 -25.61 -6.96
C SER A 334 -3.29 -24.79 -8.25
N ALA A 335 -4.48 -24.76 -8.85
CA ALA A 335 -4.71 -23.98 -10.07
C ALA A 335 -4.94 -22.51 -9.70
N LEU A 336 -4.03 -21.62 -10.12
CA LEU A 336 -4.17 -20.18 -9.91
C LEU A 336 -5.40 -19.65 -10.64
N SER A 337 -6.19 -18.83 -9.95
CA SER A 337 -7.32 -18.14 -10.52
C SER A 337 -6.88 -16.95 -11.39
N ASN A 338 -7.76 -16.46 -12.26
CA ASN A 338 -7.51 -15.21 -13.01
C ASN A 338 -7.18 -14.04 -12.08
N THR A 339 -7.85 -13.99 -10.92
CA THR A 339 -7.62 -12.96 -9.90
C THR A 339 -6.21 -13.08 -9.32
N ASP A 340 -5.73 -14.30 -9.07
CA ASP A 340 -4.38 -14.54 -8.56
C ASP A 340 -3.34 -14.04 -9.56
N PHE A 341 -3.54 -14.29 -10.86
CA PHE A 341 -2.67 -13.75 -11.91
C PHE A 341 -2.67 -12.23 -11.95
N VAL A 342 -3.83 -11.58 -11.78
CA VAL A 342 -3.90 -10.11 -11.68
C VAL A 342 -3.10 -9.63 -10.46
N MET A 343 -3.21 -10.27 -9.30
CA MET A 343 -2.44 -9.91 -8.11
C MET A 343 -0.92 -10.10 -8.30
N LEU A 344 -0.49 -11.11 -9.06
CA LEU A 344 0.93 -11.37 -9.37
C LEU A 344 1.51 -10.45 -10.47
N LEU A 345 0.67 -9.65 -11.13
CA LEU A 345 1.06 -8.78 -12.24
C LEU A 345 2.23 -7.84 -11.90
N PRO A 346 2.28 -7.18 -10.72
CA PRO A 346 3.41 -6.31 -10.37
C PRO A 346 4.76 -7.02 -10.42
N ALA A 347 4.83 -8.24 -9.85
CA ALA A 347 6.05 -9.04 -9.86
C ALA A 347 6.42 -9.51 -11.27
N ALA A 348 5.42 -9.94 -12.06
CA ALA A 348 5.60 -10.31 -13.46
C ALA A 348 6.12 -9.16 -14.32
N LEU A 349 5.60 -7.94 -14.11
CA LEU A 349 6.04 -6.74 -14.80
C LEU A 349 7.48 -6.36 -14.41
N SER A 350 7.83 -6.43 -13.13
CA SER A 350 9.21 -6.22 -12.65
C SER A 350 10.18 -7.20 -13.29
N TYR A 351 9.79 -8.47 -13.41
CA TYR A 351 10.63 -9.50 -14.04
C TYR A 351 10.81 -9.23 -15.52
N LEU A 352 9.72 -8.93 -16.22
CA LEU A 352 9.75 -8.55 -17.63
C LEU A 352 10.64 -7.32 -17.88
N ASN A 353 10.50 -6.27 -17.07
CA ASN A 353 11.33 -5.08 -17.17
C ASN A 353 12.82 -5.39 -16.95
N SER A 354 13.15 -6.28 -15.99
CA SER A 354 14.53 -6.71 -15.76
C SER A 354 15.11 -7.48 -16.94
N ILE A 355 14.33 -8.39 -17.54
CA ILE A 355 14.72 -9.11 -18.77
C ILE A 355 14.99 -8.12 -19.90
N LEU A 356 14.07 -7.18 -20.14
CA LEU A 356 14.20 -6.18 -21.21
C LEU A 356 15.43 -5.27 -21.01
N MET A 357 15.87 -5.05 -19.77
CA MET A 357 17.10 -4.30 -19.50
C MET A 357 18.37 -5.15 -19.66
N LYS A 358 18.29 -6.46 -19.44
CA LYS A 358 19.45 -7.38 -19.44
C LYS A 358 19.81 -7.94 -20.81
N PHE A 359 18.82 -8.16 -21.67
CA PHE A 359 19.01 -8.87 -22.93
C PHE A 359 18.88 -7.95 -24.15
N GLU A 360 19.62 -8.25 -25.22
CA GLU A 360 19.48 -7.54 -26.50
C GLU A 360 18.24 -8.01 -27.28
N LYS A 361 17.77 -7.16 -28.21
CA LYS A 361 16.48 -7.31 -28.94
C LYS A 361 16.16 -8.71 -29.47
N GLN A 362 17.17 -9.45 -29.91
CA GLN A 362 16.98 -10.77 -30.54
C GLN A 362 16.41 -11.82 -29.57
N GLN A 363 16.60 -11.64 -28.26
CA GLN A 363 16.14 -12.59 -27.24
C GLN A 363 14.76 -12.23 -26.66
N TYR A 364 14.21 -11.04 -26.97
CA TYR A 364 12.89 -10.62 -26.49
C TYR A 364 11.74 -11.53 -26.94
N LYS A 365 11.91 -12.18 -28.10
CA LYS A 365 10.92 -13.14 -28.62
C LYS A 365 10.66 -14.29 -27.64
N GLN A 366 11.68 -14.72 -26.89
CA GLN A 366 11.58 -15.82 -25.93
C GLN A 366 10.73 -15.47 -24.71
N PHE A 367 10.52 -14.18 -24.45
CA PHE A 367 9.75 -13.68 -23.30
C PHE A 367 8.41 -13.07 -23.70
N THR A 368 7.97 -13.27 -24.94
CA THR A 368 6.64 -12.86 -25.44
C THR A 368 5.49 -13.54 -24.71
N ASN A 369 5.73 -14.70 -24.09
CA ASN A 369 4.74 -15.48 -23.36
C ASN A 369 4.10 -14.70 -22.21
N ILE A 370 4.88 -13.97 -21.41
CA ILE A 370 4.36 -13.21 -20.26
C ILE A 370 3.40 -12.09 -20.72
N PRO A 371 3.83 -11.14 -21.59
CA PRO A 371 2.91 -10.12 -22.11
C PRO A 371 1.71 -10.70 -22.84
N SER A 372 1.87 -11.79 -23.59
CA SER A 372 0.79 -12.41 -24.36
C SER A 372 -0.24 -13.12 -23.48
N PHE A 373 0.19 -13.74 -22.38
CA PHE A 373 -0.70 -14.32 -21.39
C PHE A 373 -1.53 -13.23 -20.70
N TYR A 374 -0.85 -12.20 -20.18
CA TYR A 374 -1.51 -11.08 -19.51
C TYR A 374 -2.40 -10.28 -20.45
N SER A 375 -2.06 -10.13 -21.73
CA SER A 375 -2.90 -9.40 -22.67
C SER A 375 -4.25 -10.09 -22.88
N LYS A 376 -4.29 -11.42 -23.01
CA LYS A 376 -5.56 -12.17 -23.10
C LYS A 376 -6.43 -11.97 -21.86
N LEU A 377 -5.82 -12.04 -20.67
CA LEU A 377 -6.48 -11.83 -19.38
C LEU A 377 -7.04 -10.41 -19.26
N LEU A 378 -6.20 -9.40 -19.46
CA LEU A 378 -6.52 -7.99 -19.25
C LEU A 378 -7.48 -7.44 -20.32
N LEU A 379 -7.26 -7.76 -21.60
CA LEU A 379 -8.16 -7.32 -22.67
C LEU A 379 -9.56 -7.90 -22.51
N LYS A 380 -9.68 -9.16 -22.05
CA LYS A 380 -10.97 -9.76 -21.71
C LYS A 380 -11.65 -9.04 -20.54
N GLY A 381 -10.90 -8.66 -19.52
CA GLY A 381 -11.41 -7.86 -18.40
C GLY A 381 -11.85 -6.46 -18.83
N PHE A 382 -11.02 -5.76 -19.61
CA PHE A 382 -11.29 -4.39 -20.06
C PHE A 382 -12.44 -4.25 -21.04
N LEU A 383 -12.87 -5.32 -21.73
CA LEU A 383 -14.15 -5.34 -22.45
C LEU A 383 -15.34 -4.96 -21.54
N HIS A 384 -15.25 -5.29 -20.25
CA HIS A 384 -16.25 -4.95 -19.24
C HIS A 384 -15.67 -3.99 -18.19
N TRP A 385 -15.01 -2.92 -18.67
CA TRP A 385 -14.24 -1.94 -17.89
C TRP A 385 -14.81 -1.69 -16.49
N LYS A 386 -16.02 -1.10 -16.39
CA LYS A 386 -16.63 -0.70 -15.11
C LYS A 386 -16.70 -1.84 -14.10
N SER A 387 -17.10 -3.04 -14.53
CA SER A 387 -17.21 -4.21 -13.63
C SER A 387 -15.85 -4.76 -13.21
N PHE A 388 -14.87 -4.74 -14.14
CA PHE A 388 -13.55 -5.31 -13.90
C PHE A 388 -12.71 -4.41 -12.99
N VAL A 389 -12.63 -3.11 -13.30
CA VAL A 389 -11.78 -2.16 -12.53
C VAL A 389 -12.40 -1.75 -11.20
N SER A 390 -13.69 -2.02 -10.97
CA SER A 390 -14.33 -1.81 -9.66
C SER A 390 -14.18 -3.00 -8.73
N GLY A 391 -13.58 -4.11 -9.18
CA GLY A 391 -13.28 -5.26 -8.34
C GLY A 391 -12.32 -4.88 -7.20
N TYR A 392 -12.45 -5.57 -6.06
CA TYR A 392 -11.63 -5.34 -4.87
C TYR A 392 -10.12 -5.39 -5.14
N VAL A 393 -9.73 -6.10 -6.21
CA VAL A 393 -8.33 -6.27 -6.61
C VAL A 393 -7.66 -4.96 -7.03
N PHE A 394 -8.43 -4.03 -7.61
CA PHE A 394 -7.92 -2.73 -8.07
C PHE A 394 -8.14 -1.60 -7.04
N GLN A 395 -8.70 -1.92 -5.87
CA GLN A 395 -8.88 -0.94 -4.81
C GLN A 395 -7.57 -0.73 -4.08
N GLU A 396 -7.04 0.49 -4.18
CA GLU A 396 -5.79 0.88 -3.53
C GLU A 396 -6.09 1.65 -2.24
N SER A 397 -5.43 1.25 -1.16
CA SER A 397 -5.43 1.96 0.12
C SER A 397 -4.30 2.98 0.10
N TYR A 398 -4.59 4.17 -0.44
CA TYR A 398 -3.68 5.29 -0.26
C TYR A 398 -3.82 5.74 1.21
N ASN A 399 -2.70 5.89 1.93
CA ASN A 399 -2.73 6.52 3.26
C ASN A 399 -3.16 8.00 3.11
N ASP A 400 -3.00 8.85 4.12
CA ASP A 400 -3.27 10.31 4.03
C ASP A 400 -2.35 11.08 3.06
N PHE A 401 -1.82 10.41 2.04
CA PHE A 401 -1.03 10.96 0.96
C PHE A 401 -1.89 11.83 0.04
N LEU A 402 -1.40 13.06 -0.20
CA LEU A 402 -1.99 14.00 -1.13
C LEU A 402 -0.90 14.37 -2.14
N PRO A 403 -1.09 14.12 -3.45
CA PRO A 403 -0.11 14.51 -4.46
C PRO A 403 0.04 16.03 -4.45
N SER A 404 1.29 16.51 -4.49
CA SER A 404 1.63 17.93 -4.56
C SER A 404 1.71 18.45 -6.01
N SER A 405 1.79 17.55 -6.98
CA SER A 405 1.90 17.85 -8.41
C SER A 405 1.15 16.83 -9.29
N ILE A 406 0.98 17.16 -10.57
CA ILE A 406 0.43 16.23 -11.57
C ILE A 406 1.39 15.05 -11.76
N GLU A 407 2.70 15.30 -11.75
CA GLU A 407 3.73 14.29 -11.90
C GLU A 407 3.68 13.26 -10.75
N GLU A 408 3.47 13.72 -9.51
CA GLU A 408 3.25 12.82 -8.38
C GLU A 408 1.95 12.03 -8.50
N LEU A 409 0.88 12.64 -9.00
CA LEU A 409 -0.37 11.93 -9.28
C LEU A 409 -0.15 10.83 -10.34
N LEU A 410 0.58 11.12 -11.41
CA LEU A 410 0.88 10.15 -12.46
C LEU A 410 1.76 9.03 -11.95
N ASN A 411 2.77 9.32 -11.14
CA ASN A 411 3.60 8.30 -10.50
C ASN A 411 2.77 7.38 -9.58
N LEU A 412 1.78 7.95 -8.88
CA LEU A 412 0.85 7.20 -8.04
C LEU A 412 -0.04 6.27 -8.89
N VAL A 413 -0.55 6.76 -10.02
CA VAL A 413 -1.32 5.93 -10.96
C VAL A 413 -0.45 4.83 -11.58
N ASP A 414 0.74 5.17 -12.06
CA ASP A 414 1.67 4.21 -12.69
C ASP A 414 2.15 3.12 -11.72
N SER A 415 2.27 3.45 -10.43
CA SER A 415 2.63 2.49 -9.38
C SER A 415 1.47 1.61 -8.90
N SER A 416 0.22 2.04 -9.13
CA SER A 416 -0.99 1.25 -8.83
C SER A 416 -1.06 -0.02 -9.66
N LEU A 417 -1.85 -1.00 -9.20
CA LEU A 417 -2.05 -2.24 -9.94
C LEU A 417 -2.68 -2.00 -11.32
N LEU A 418 -3.60 -1.03 -11.42
CA LEU A 418 -4.25 -0.68 -12.68
C LEU A 418 -3.26 -0.03 -13.65
N GLY A 419 -2.42 0.90 -13.18
CA GLY A 419 -1.35 1.49 -13.98
C GLY A 419 -0.34 0.44 -14.47
N LYS A 420 0.05 -0.50 -13.60
CA LYS A 420 0.90 -1.64 -13.97
C LYS A 420 0.23 -2.54 -15.01
N ALA A 421 -1.09 -2.73 -14.95
CA ALA A 421 -1.83 -3.46 -15.98
C ALA A 421 -1.80 -2.75 -17.34
N ILE A 422 -1.97 -1.43 -17.36
CA ILE A 422 -1.80 -0.62 -18.57
C ILE A 422 -0.37 -0.72 -19.11
N CYS A 423 0.64 -0.66 -18.22
CA CYS A 423 2.05 -0.82 -18.60
C CYS A 423 2.33 -2.20 -19.20
N MET A 424 1.79 -3.28 -18.62
CA MET A 424 1.90 -4.64 -19.17
C MET A 424 1.31 -4.74 -20.59
N LEU A 425 0.15 -4.12 -20.83
CA LEU A 425 -0.43 -4.06 -22.18
C LEU A 425 0.40 -3.20 -23.14
N ARG A 426 0.99 -2.11 -22.67
CA ARG A 426 1.94 -1.31 -23.47
C ARG A 426 3.13 -2.16 -23.89
N ARG A 427 3.70 -2.96 -22.99
CA ARG A 427 4.76 -3.92 -23.31
C ARG A 427 4.29 -4.96 -24.32
N TYR A 428 3.08 -5.51 -24.15
CA TYR A 428 2.50 -6.43 -25.13
C TYR A 428 2.44 -5.81 -26.53
N PHE A 429 1.88 -4.59 -26.68
CA PHE A 429 1.80 -3.95 -27.99
C PHE A 429 3.15 -3.53 -28.58
N SER A 430 4.17 -3.37 -27.73
CA SER A 430 5.54 -3.06 -28.16
C SER A 430 6.28 -4.30 -28.69
N ILE A 431 6.05 -5.45 -28.04
CA ILE A 431 6.82 -6.69 -28.25
C ILE A 431 6.08 -7.66 -29.18
N SER A 432 4.75 -7.72 -29.10
CA SER A 432 3.88 -8.53 -29.95
C SER A 432 3.21 -7.65 -31.00
N VAL A 433 3.38 -8.04 -32.27
CA VAL A 433 2.83 -7.37 -33.45
C VAL A 433 1.37 -7.80 -33.72
N ASP A 434 0.78 -8.67 -32.88
CA ASP A 434 -0.35 -9.49 -33.30
C ASP A 434 -1.74 -8.81 -33.29
N MET A 435 -1.97 -7.74 -32.51
CA MET A 435 -3.31 -7.16 -32.44
C MET A 435 -3.58 -6.17 -33.57
N LYS A 436 -4.42 -6.58 -34.53
CA LYS A 436 -4.84 -5.76 -35.67
C LYS A 436 -5.55 -4.49 -35.21
N LEU A 437 -5.31 -3.37 -35.90
CA LEU A 437 -5.96 -2.08 -35.63
C LEU A 437 -7.49 -2.19 -35.52
N LYS A 438 -8.11 -3.02 -36.36
CA LYS A 438 -9.57 -3.28 -36.33
C LYS A 438 -10.06 -3.83 -34.99
N GLU A 439 -9.27 -4.66 -34.33
CA GLU A 439 -9.61 -5.22 -33.02
C GLU A 439 -9.43 -4.18 -31.92
N ARG A 440 -8.38 -3.35 -32.01
CA ARG A 440 -8.18 -2.22 -31.11
C ARG A 440 -9.34 -1.23 -31.18
N LEU A 441 -9.80 -0.91 -32.39
CA LEU A 441 -10.96 -0.05 -32.61
C LEU A 441 -12.27 -0.66 -32.06
N LYS A 442 -12.46 -1.98 -32.18
CA LYS A 442 -13.62 -2.64 -31.55
C LYS A 442 -13.59 -2.50 -30.03
N LEU A 443 -12.42 -2.71 -29.42
CA LEU A 443 -12.24 -2.61 -27.98
C LEU A 443 -12.48 -1.18 -27.48
N PHE A 444 -11.97 -0.18 -28.20
CA PHE A 444 -12.24 1.23 -27.93
C PHE A 444 -13.76 1.51 -27.92
N ASN A 445 -14.47 1.05 -28.95
CA ASN A 445 -15.91 1.26 -29.07
C ASN A 445 -16.75 0.49 -28.03
N SER A 446 -16.23 -0.59 -27.44
CA SER A 446 -16.90 -1.27 -26.32
C SER A 446 -16.72 -0.57 -24.97
N ILE A 447 -15.63 0.17 -24.79
CA ILE A 447 -15.31 0.85 -23.52
C ILE A 447 -16.01 2.21 -23.43
N LEU A 448 -16.07 2.91 -24.56
CA LEU A 448 -16.82 4.14 -24.73
C LEU A 448 -17.96 3.86 -25.69
N SER A 449 -19.16 3.58 -25.16
CA SER A 449 -20.38 3.36 -25.96
C SER A 449 -20.82 4.65 -26.66
N CYS A 450 -21.56 4.61 -27.76
CA CYS A 450 -21.79 5.81 -28.59
C CYS A 450 -22.62 6.94 -27.94
N SER A 451 -22.82 6.96 -26.61
CA SER A 451 -23.52 8.05 -25.93
C SER A 451 -22.52 9.21 -25.69
N ASP A 452 -22.87 10.39 -26.17
CA ASP A 452 -22.06 11.61 -26.01
C ASP A 452 -22.10 12.14 -24.56
N THR A 453 -21.75 11.33 -23.55
CA THR A 453 -21.89 11.71 -22.13
C THR A 453 -20.59 11.57 -21.34
N HIS A 454 -20.27 12.56 -20.50
CA HIS A 454 -19.12 12.56 -19.58
C HIS A 454 -19.15 11.38 -18.58
N VAL A 455 -20.35 10.82 -18.37
CA VAL A 455 -20.62 9.67 -17.50
C VAL A 455 -19.84 8.44 -17.97
N GLU A 456 -19.59 8.32 -19.28
CA GLU A 456 -18.82 7.20 -19.83
C GLU A 456 -17.34 7.25 -19.46
N LEU A 457 -16.75 8.44 -19.28
CA LEU A 457 -15.34 8.56 -18.93
C LEU A 457 -15.13 8.53 -17.41
N LEU A 458 -16.00 9.22 -16.66
CA LEU A 458 -15.88 9.36 -15.20
C LEU A 458 -16.39 8.14 -14.43
N ASP A 459 -17.16 7.24 -15.05
CA ASP A 459 -17.71 6.02 -14.42
C ASP A 459 -18.57 6.30 -13.14
N CYS A 460 -18.97 7.55 -12.89
CA CYS A 460 -19.75 7.99 -11.73
C CYS A 460 -20.86 8.99 -12.11
N GLU A 461 -21.94 9.04 -11.32
CA GLU A 461 -23.02 10.00 -11.51
C GLU A 461 -22.69 11.37 -10.89
N VAL A 462 -23.40 12.41 -11.37
CA VAL A 462 -23.14 13.82 -11.00
C VAL A 462 -23.26 14.06 -9.48
N GLY A 463 -24.11 13.33 -8.76
CA GLY A 463 -24.25 13.48 -7.31
C GLY A 463 -23.17 12.77 -6.47
N GLU A 464 -22.48 11.77 -7.02
CA GLU A 464 -21.62 10.87 -6.23
C GLU A 464 -20.26 11.50 -5.87
N MET A 465 -19.73 12.39 -6.72
CA MET A 465 -18.41 13.00 -6.52
C MET A 465 -18.35 13.96 -5.31
N GLU A 466 -19.49 14.47 -4.84
CA GLU A 466 -19.56 15.45 -3.74
C GLU A 466 -19.47 14.79 -2.35
N PHE A 467 -19.71 13.48 -2.26
CA PHE A 467 -19.76 12.73 -0.99
C PHE A 467 -18.67 11.65 -0.85
N CYS A 468 -17.69 11.62 -1.76
CA CYS A 468 -16.60 10.64 -1.70
C CYS A 468 -15.58 10.97 -0.60
N SER A 469 -15.13 9.93 0.10
CA SER A 469 -13.90 9.99 0.90
C SER A 469 -12.67 10.24 0.01
N HIS A 470 -11.56 10.68 0.61
CA HIS A 470 -10.28 10.89 -0.09
C HIS A 470 -9.84 9.64 -0.87
N ASN A 471 -9.90 8.46 -0.26
CA ASN A 471 -9.52 7.20 -0.90
C ASN A 471 -10.46 6.79 -2.04
N GLN A 472 -11.77 7.02 -1.90
CA GLN A 472 -12.70 6.81 -3.01
C GLN A 472 -12.39 7.76 -4.18
N SER A 473 -12.06 9.02 -3.88
CA SER A 473 -11.70 10.02 -4.89
C SER A 473 -10.39 9.66 -5.60
N LEU A 474 -9.35 9.22 -4.89
CA LEU A 474 -8.10 8.74 -5.49
C LEU A 474 -8.31 7.50 -6.37
N ASN A 475 -9.08 6.52 -5.91
CA ASN A 475 -9.40 5.34 -6.71
C ASN A 475 -10.22 5.70 -7.96
N LEU A 476 -11.11 6.69 -7.88
CA LEU A 476 -11.81 7.24 -9.04
C LEU A 476 -10.84 7.88 -10.03
N VAL A 477 -9.98 8.79 -9.56
CA VAL A 477 -8.96 9.45 -10.40
C VAL A 477 -8.04 8.42 -11.07
N ASN A 478 -7.59 7.41 -10.32
CA ASN A 478 -6.77 6.32 -10.85
C ASN A 478 -7.44 5.60 -12.02
N ARG A 479 -8.73 5.23 -11.84
CA ARG A 479 -9.52 4.59 -12.90
C ARG A 479 -9.65 5.46 -14.14
N VAL A 480 -9.95 6.76 -13.97
CA VAL A 480 -10.10 7.69 -15.10
C VAL A 480 -8.79 7.88 -15.86
N VAL A 481 -7.68 8.12 -15.15
CA VAL A 481 -6.35 8.29 -15.76
C VAL A 481 -5.92 7.03 -16.51
N ALA A 482 -6.13 5.86 -15.92
CA ALA A 482 -5.85 4.58 -16.58
C ALA A 482 -6.75 4.35 -17.82
N LYS A 483 -8.03 4.73 -17.77
CA LYS A 483 -8.98 4.62 -18.90
C LYS A 483 -8.55 5.48 -20.08
N ILE A 484 -8.18 6.74 -19.80
CA ILE A 484 -7.65 7.67 -20.81
C ILE A 484 -6.38 7.10 -21.43
N SER A 485 -5.44 6.65 -20.59
CA SER A 485 -4.18 6.05 -21.04
C SER A 485 -4.40 4.80 -21.89
N PHE A 486 -5.38 3.97 -21.53
CA PHE A 486 -5.75 2.79 -22.30
C PHE A 486 -6.35 3.15 -23.66
N CYS A 487 -7.29 4.08 -23.70
CA CYS A 487 -7.91 4.55 -24.94
C CYS A 487 -6.87 5.15 -25.89
N ARG A 488 -5.95 5.97 -25.35
CA ARG A 488 -4.83 6.53 -26.11
C ARG A 488 -3.94 5.43 -26.70
N MET A 489 -3.54 4.45 -25.89
CA MET A 489 -2.75 3.29 -26.35
C MET A 489 -3.42 2.50 -27.48
N LEU A 490 -4.76 2.38 -27.49
CA LEU A 490 -5.50 1.69 -28.55
C LEU A 490 -5.55 2.48 -29.87
N LEU A 491 -5.66 3.81 -29.79
CA LEU A 491 -5.89 4.69 -30.95
C LEU A 491 -4.62 5.32 -31.53
N PHE A 492 -3.54 5.39 -30.75
CA PHE A 492 -2.27 6.01 -31.12
C PHE A 492 -1.13 4.99 -30.97
N PRO A 493 -0.88 4.15 -31.99
CA PRO A 493 0.14 3.10 -31.90
C PRO A 493 1.57 3.62 -31.65
N LYS A 494 1.86 4.88 -32.02
CA LYS A 494 3.15 5.53 -31.79
C LYS A 494 3.48 5.70 -30.31
N ASP A 495 2.47 5.92 -29.46
CA ASP A 495 2.63 6.03 -28.00
C ASP A 495 3.06 4.71 -27.33
N ASN A 496 2.94 3.60 -28.05
CA ASN A 496 3.37 2.29 -27.56
C ASN A 496 4.87 2.05 -27.80
N GLN A 497 5.56 2.90 -28.56
CA GLN A 497 6.99 2.73 -28.79
C GLN A 497 7.76 3.04 -27.51
N ILE A 498 8.48 2.04 -26.99
CA ILE A 498 9.33 2.21 -25.83
C ILE A 498 10.57 3.01 -26.27
N VAL A 499 10.82 4.17 -25.65
CA VAL A 499 11.98 5.06 -25.94
C VAL A 499 13.33 4.32 -25.83
N SER A 500 13.40 3.25 -25.03
CA SER A 500 14.60 2.41 -24.86
C SER A 500 14.75 1.28 -25.89
N LEU A 501 13.82 1.10 -26.83
CA LEU A 501 14.03 0.25 -28.00
C LEU A 501 14.57 1.13 -29.14
N PRO A 502 15.83 0.96 -29.58
CA PRO A 502 16.28 1.60 -30.82
C PRO A 502 15.34 1.18 -31.97
N LYS A 503 15.08 2.06 -32.93
CA LYS A 503 14.42 1.65 -34.18
C LYS A 503 15.28 0.55 -34.83
N GLU A 504 14.69 -0.56 -35.25
CA GLU A 504 15.42 -1.45 -36.15
C GLU A 504 15.72 -0.66 -37.43
N ALA A 505 16.99 -0.57 -37.79
CA ALA A 505 17.38 -0.36 -39.17
C ALA A 505 17.02 -1.64 -39.93
N VAL A 506 15.73 -1.87 -40.16
CA VAL A 506 15.32 -2.70 -41.28
C VAL A 506 15.56 -1.83 -42.49
N GLU A 507 16.69 -2.05 -43.13
CA GLU A 507 17.19 -1.40 -44.35
C GLU A 507 16.33 -1.75 -45.58
N ASN A 508 15.01 -1.90 -45.39
CA ASN A 508 13.97 -2.06 -46.41
C ASN A 508 12.56 -1.65 -45.89
N LEU A 509 12.46 -0.82 -44.85
CA LEU A 509 11.28 0.03 -44.70
C LEU A 509 11.49 1.20 -45.64
N GLN A 510 11.00 1.05 -46.88
CA GLN A 510 10.54 2.17 -47.69
C GLN A 510 9.92 3.19 -46.72
N GLU A 511 10.31 4.46 -46.83
CA GLU A 511 9.51 5.56 -46.30
C GLU A 511 8.06 5.32 -46.75
N VAL A 512 7.25 4.68 -45.91
CA VAL A 512 5.82 4.55 -46.14
C VAL A 512 5.28 5.93 -45.79
N SER A 513 5.39 6.80 -46.78
CA SER A 513 4.49 7.88 -47.12
C SER A 513 3.15 7.76 -46.40
N LEU A 514 2.71 8.86 -45.75
CA LEU A 514 1.34 9.13 -45.31
C LEU A 514 0.38 7.95 -45.51
N GLU A 515 0.35 7.00 -44.57
CA GLU A 515 -0.76 6.05 -44.54
C GLU A 515 -2.03 6.86 -44.30
N LYS A 516 -2.89 6.94 -45.33
CA LYS A 516 -4.24 7.51 -45.22
C LYS A 516 -4.91 6.89 -44.00
N VAL A 517 -5.06 7.68 -42.93
CA VAL A 517 -5.84 7.33 -41.75
C VAL A 517 -7.20 6.85 -42.24
N SER A 518 -7.57 5.62 -41.91
CA SER A 518 -8.87 5.10 -42.35
C SER A 518 -9.97 5.99 -41.75
N ASN A 519 -11.04 6.27 -42.50
CA ASN A 519 -12.12 7.17 -42.03
C ASN A 519 -12.67 6.76 -40.64
N LYS A 520 -12.72 5.45 -40.35
CA LYS A 520 -13.16 4.92 -39.05
C LYS A 520 -12.18 5.18 -37.89
N GLU A 521 -10.88 5.20 -38.18
CA GLU A 521 -9.84 5.51 -37.20
C GLU A 521 -9.85 6.99 -36.84
N GLY A 522 -9.88 7.87 -37.85
CA GLY A 522 -10.01 9.32 -37.65
C GLY A 522 -11.26 9.69 -36.85
N GLN A 523 -12.39 9.05 -37.15
CA GLN A 523 -13.64 9.20 -36.37
C GLN A 523 -13.48 8.78 -34.90
N SER A 524 -12.80 7.66 -34.62
CA SER A 524 -12.61 7.18 -33.25
C SER A 524 -11.65 8.08 -32.45
N ARG A 525 -10.58 8.59 -33.08
CA ARG A 525 -9.67 9.58 -32.50
C ARG A 525 -10.38 10.90 -32.18
N MET A 526 -11.18 11.40 -33.13
CA MET A 526 -12.00 12.61 -32.93
C MET A 526 -13.01 12.41 -31.80
N ARG A 527 -13.62 11.23 -31.73
CA ARG A 527 -14.58 10.89 -30.68
C ARG A 527 -13.95 10.88 -29.30
N LEU A 528 -12.74 10.33 -29.15
CA LEU A 528 -11.98 10.43 -27.89
C LEU A 528 -11.73 11.90 -27.52
N LEU A 529 -11.27 12.72 -28.47
CA LEU A 529 -11.02 14.15 -28.24
C LEU A 529 -12.30 14.89 -27.79
N LYS A 530 -13.43 14.62 -28.45
CA LYS A 530 -14.74 15.18 -28.07
C LYS A 530 -15.10 14.81 -26.63
N ILE A 531 -15.03 13.53 -26.26
CA ILE A 531 -15.34 13.04 -24.90
C ILE A 531 -14.43 13.70 -23.86
N LEU A 532 -13.14 13.87 -24.15
CA LEU A 532 -12.19 14.55 -23.25
C LEU A 532 -12.54 16.04 -23.07
N VAL A 533 -12.79 16.76 -24.17
CA VAL A 533 -13.18 18.18 -24.15
C VAL A 533 -14.46 18.38 -23.37
N ASP A 534 -15.46 17.55 -23.68
CA ASP A 534 -16.73 17.49 -23.00
C ASP A 534 -16.47 17.30 -21.49
N THR A 535 -15.74 16.26 -21.09
CA THR A 535 -15.48 15.95 -19.67
C THR A 535 -14.73 17.07 -18.96
N TRP A 536 -13.76 17.68 -19.61
CA TRP A 536 -13.03 18.84 -19.09
C TRP A 536 -13.97 20.03 -18.84
N GLN A 537 -14.82 20.38 -19.81
CA GLN A 537 -15.80 21.46 -19.65
C GLN A 537 -16.77 21.19 -18.49
N PHE A 538 -17.19 19.95 -18.33
CA PHE A 538 -18.02 19.54 -17.20
C PHE A 538 -17.31 19.73 -15.86
N MET A 539 -16.05 19.28 -15.74
CA MET A 539 -15.27 19.44 -14.50
C MET A 539 -15.07 20.92 -14.14
N VAL A 540 -14.76 21.77 -15.14
CA VAL A 540 -14.61 23.22 -14.94
C VAL A 540 -15.90 23.87 -14.45
N LYS A 541 -17.06 23.47 -15.00
CA LYS A 541 -18.37 24.00 -14.60
C LYS A 541 -18.77 23.54 -13.19
N LYS A 542 -18.49 22.28 -12.85
CA LYS A 542 -18.89 21.67 -11.57
C LYS A 542 -18.02 22.11 -10.41
N PHE A 543 -16.73 22.29 -10.64
CA PHE A 543 -15.79 22.79 -9.65
C PHE A 543 -15.39 24.22 -10.02
N PRO A 544 -16.24 25.24 -9.82
CA PRO A 544 -15.85 26.63 -10.02
C PRO A 544 -14.85 27.06 -8.95
N SER A 545 -14.04 28.07 -9.25
CA SER A 545 -12.98 28.61 -8.39
C SER A 545 -13.55 29.30 -7.14
N VAL A 546 -13.97 28.54 -6.12
CA VAL A 546 -14.50 29.14 -4.88
C VAL A 546 -13.37 29.47 -3.90
N SER A 547 -12.83 30.68 -4.02
CA SER A 547 -12.15 31.36 -2.90
C SER A 547 -13.20 31.71 -1.83
N ASN A 548 -12.86 31.51 -0.55
CA ASN A 548 -13.68 31.78 0.66
C ASN A 548 -14.78 30.72 0.93
N GLY A 549 -14.96 30.09 2.10
CA GLY A 549 -14.29 30.14 3.40
C GLY A 549 -14.51 28.85 4.22
N SER A 550 -13.77 28.76 5.32
CA SER A 550 -14.05 28.16 6.64
C SER A 550 -14.73 26.79 6.85
N THR A 551 -14.81 25.88 5.87
CA THR A 551 -15.18 24.45 6.13
C THR A 551 -14.25 23.45 5.42
N LYS A 552 -12.95 23.80 5.34
CA LYS A 552 -12.10 23.60 4.15
C LYS A 552 -10.90 22.64 4.29
N GLU A 553 -10.93 21.57 5.08
CA GLU A 553 -9.81 20.58 5.02
C GLU A 553 -10.17 19.32 4.22
N LYS A 554 -11.15 18.50 4.65
CA LYS A 554 -11.49 17.26 3.92
C LYS A 554 -12.07 17.51 2.52
N ILE A 555 -12.94 18.51 2.37
CA ILE A 555 -13.48 18.91 1.05
C ILE A 555 -12.36 19.53 0.19
N SER A 556 -11.38 20.19 0.79
CA SER A 556 -10.26 20.80 0.06
C SER A 556 -9.33 19.77 -0.58
N ASN A 557 -9.06 18.65 0.09
CA ASN A 557 -8.20 17.59 -0.44
C ASN A 557 -8.81 16.92 -1.67
N CYS A 558 -10.11 16.56 -1.62
CA CYS A 558 -10.80 15.97 -2.78
C CYS A 558 -10.90 16.96 -3.95
N LEU A 559 -11.16 18.25 -3.67
CA LEU A 559 -11.17 19.29 -4.70
C LEU A 559 -9.81 19.41 -5.39
N GLN A 560 -8.72 19.39 -4.64
CA GLN A 560 -7.36 19.45 -5.20
C GLN A 560 -7.07 18.25 -6.12
N LEU A 561 -7.50 17.04 -5.77
CA LEU A 561 -7.39 15.86 -6.63
C LEU A 561 -8.13 16.02 -7.96
N TYR A 562 -9.37 16.52 -7.91
CA TYR A 562 -10.15 16.77 -9.12
C TYR A 562 -9.53 17.87 -9.99
N ARG A 563 -8.84 18.86 -9.40
CA ARG A 563 -8.05 19.84 -10.17
C ARG A 563 -6.87 19.21 -10.89
N TYR A 564 -6.14 18.31 -10.25
CA TYR A 564 -5.06 17.60 -10.95
C TYR A 564 -5.59 16.72 -12.08
N LEU A 565 -6.74 16.07 -11.89
CA LEU A 565 -7.41 15.32 -12.96
C LEU A 565 -7.85 16.24 -14.11
N GLU A 566 -8.43 17.40 -13.80
CA GLU A 566 -8.81 18.41 -14.80
C GLU A 566 -7.58 18.84 -15.65
N LEU A 567 -6.48 19.17 -14.98
CA LEU A 567 -5.24 19.57 -15.65
C LEU A 567 -4.64 18.42 -16.47
N PHE A 568 -4.72 17.18 -15.99
CA PHE A 568 -4.29 16.00 -16.73
C PHE A 568 -5.12 15.79 -18.02
N ILE A 569 -6.45 15.93 -17.94
CA ILE A 569 -7.33 15.84 -19.12
C ILE A 569 -6.99 16.96 -20.09
N PHE A 570 -6.81 18.20 -19.62
CA PHE A 570 -6.43 19.33 -20.46
C PHE A 570 -5.09 19.12 -21.17
N ARG A 571 -4.07 18.65 -20.44
CA ARG A 571 -2.76 18.30 -21.01
C ARG A 571 -2.90 17.21 -22.08
N THR A 572 -3.72 16.19 -21.82
CA THR A 572 -3.98 15.12 -22.78
C THR A 572 -4.68 15.65 -24.05
N ILE A 573 -5.67 16.53 -23.92
CA ILE A 573 -6.33 17.20 -25.06
C ILE A 573 -5.29 17.93 -25.91
N PHE A 574 -4.41 18.71 -25.27
CA PHE A 574 -3.38 19.47 -25.96
C PHE A 574 -2.40 18.55 -26.71
N GLU A 575 -1.91 17.50 -26.06
CA GLU A 575 -1.00 16.52 -26.67
C GLU A 575 -1.66 15.81 -27.88
N LEU A 576 -2.91 15.38 -27.75
CA LEU A 576 -3.65 14.73 -28.84
C LEU A 576 -3.95 15.70 -30.00
N ALA A 577 -4.31 16.95 -29.71
CA ALA A 577 -4.55 17.95 -30.74
C ALA A 577 -3.28 18.25 -31.56
N MET A 578 -2.12 18.22 -30.92
CA MET A 578 -0.83 18.36 -31.58
C MET A 578 -0.48 17.15 -32.45
N GLU A 579 -0.73 15.93 -31.96
CA GLU A 579 -0.48 14.69 -32.71
C GLU A 579 -1.44 14.53 -33.91
N MET A 580 -2.68 15.01 -33.78
CA MET A 580 -3.74 14.95 -34.80
C MET A 580 -3.77 16.19 -35.71
N ARG A 581 -2.77 17.07 -35.68
CA ARG A 581 -2.80 18.37 -36.39
C ARG A 581 -3.24 18.26 -37.85
N GLU A 582 -2.67 17.33 -38.60
CA GLU A 582 -2.99 17.12 -40.02
C GLU A 582 -4.40 16.54 -40.21
N ASP A 583 -4.82 15.61 -39.34
CA ASP A 583 -6.17 15.03 -39.36
C ASP A 583 -7.22 16.14 -39.09
N LEU A 584 -6.96 17.02 -38.12
CA LEU A 584 -7.83 18.13 -37.74
C LEU A 584 -7.97 19.18 -38.86
N ILE A 585 -6.89 19.47 -39.59
CA ILE A 585 -6.93 20.37 -40.75
C ILE A 585 -7.79 19.78 -41.87
N LEU A 586 -7.62 18.48 -42.17
CA LEU A 586 -8.44 17.77 -43.17
C LEU A 586 -9.92 17.73 -42.80
N PHE A 587 -10.25 17.56 -41.52
CA PHE A 587 -11.64 17.62 -41.04
C PHE A 587 -12.22 19.03 -41.10
N GLY A 588 -11.44 20.07 -40.80
CA GLY A 588 -11.85 21.48 -40.94
C GLY A 588 -12.13 21.90 -42.38
N VAL A 589 -11.39 21.35 -43.35
CA VAL A 589 -11.60 21.59 -44.78
C VAL A 589 -12.83 20.82 -45.31
N CYS A 590 -13.13 19.62 -44.78
CA CYS A 590 -14.32 18.84 -45.17
C CYS A 590 -15.62 19.27 -44.46
N SER A 591 -15.58 20.24 -43.55
CA SER A 591 -16.76 20.74 -42.80
C SER A 591 -17.17 22.18 -43.14
N LEU A 592 -16.58 22.76 -44.18
CA LEU A 592 -17.08 23.97 -44.83
C LEU A 592 -18.07 23.55 -45.96
N PRO A 593 -19.33 24.00 -45.93
CA PRO A 593 -20.30 23.72 -47.00
C PRO A 593 -19.93 24.38 -48.33
#